data_AF-A0A7C6B6L0-F1
#
_entry.id   AF-A0A7C6B6L0-F1
#
_cell.length_a   1.000
_cell.length_b   1.000
_cell.length_c   1.000
_cell.angle_alpha   90.00
_cell.angle_beta   90.00
_cell.angle_gamma   90.00
#
_symmetry.space_group_name_H-M   'P 1'
#
loop_
_entity.id
_entity.type
_entity.pdbx_description
1 polymer ?
#
loop_
_entity_poly.entity_id
_entity_poly.type
_entity_poly.pdbx_seq_one_letter_code
_entity_poly.pdbx_strand_id
1 'polypeptide(L)'
;MENSNQYIGVKGWLLLLCLSLTIFDPLSMLIHTLLVSSLAKPYFTTHKNLFYLIFINGIFNIALITYSIYTGICLWRLYKGAVGIAKKYFIFLFFYSLIGAFLPYLFGVSETSFIKNIFNTILNMGYAVIWYVYLSVSKRVKNTYEVYR
;
A
#
# COMPACT_ATOMS: atom_id res chain seq x y z
N MET A 1 28.88 21.17 -22.61
CA MET A 1 27.77 20.27 -23.02
C MET A 1 27.70 19.18 -21.96
N GLU A 2 26.88 19.38 -20.94
CA GLU A 2 26.91 18.61 -19.70
C GLU A 2 25.81 17.52 -19.73
N ASN A 3 26.20 16.29 -19.39
CA ASN A 3 25.46 15.02 -19.56
C ASN A 3 24.01 15.00 -19.01
N SER A 4 23.03 15.44 -19.80
CA SER A 4 21.60 15.33 -19.45
C SER A 4 20.99 13.93 -19.68
N ASN A 5 21.74 13.00 -20.29
CA ASN A 5 21.27 11.66 -20.64
C ASN A 5 21.33 10.60 -19.51
N GLN A 6 21.78 10.95 -18.30
CA GLN A 6 22.13 9.93 -17.29
C GLN A 6 20.97 9.42 -16.41
N TYR A 7 19.74 9.93 -16.54
CA TYR A 7 18.61 9.55 -15.67
C TYR A 7 17.31 9.21 -16.43
N ILE A 8 17.43 8.51 -17.55
CA ILE A 8 16.27 8.02 -18.31
C ILE A 8 16.06 6.54 -17.97
N GLY A 9 14.92 6.24 -17.33
CA GLY A 9 14.43 4.87 -17.11
C GLY A 9 14.23 4.46 -15.64
N VAL A 10 13.46 3.38 -15.45
CA VAL A 10 13.13 2.80 -14.15
C VAL A 10 14.33 2.02 -13.61
N LYS A 11 15.23 2.67 -12.88
CA LYS A 11 16.43 2.04 -12.27
C LYS A 11 16.59 2.43 -10.80
N GLY A 12 17.26 1.57 -10.03
CA GLY A 12 17.60 1.79 -8.62
C GLY A 12 16.36 1.87 -7.73
N TRP A 13 16.26 2.90 -6.90
CA TRP A 13 15.17 3.11 -5.95
C TRP A 13 13.77 3.16 -6.57
N LEU A 14 13.63 3.61 -7.83
CA LEU A 14 12.35 3.63 -8.52
C LEU A 14 11.90 2.22 -8.91
N LEU A 15 12.86 1.36 -9.29
CA LEU A 15 12.61 -0.05 -9.57
C LEU A 15 12.24 -0.78 -8.28
N LEU A 16 12.94 -0.49 -7.18
CA LEU A 16 12.60 -1.05 -5.86
C LEU A 16 11.17 -0.69 -5.46
N LEU A 17 10.75 0.57 -5.65
CA LEU A 17 9.37 0.98 -5.44
C LEU A 17 8.39 0.21 -6.34
N CYS A 18 8.66 0.08 -7.63
CA CYS A 18 7.80 -0.71 -8.52
C CYS A 18 7.70 -2.16 -8.05
N LEU A 19 8.81 -2.78 -7.66
CA LEU A 19 8.83 -4.16 -7.18
C LEU A 19 8.09 -4.30 -5.84
N SER A 20 8.21 -3.29 -4.97
CA SER A 20 7.45 -3.23 -3.72
C SER A 20 5.94 -3.21 -3.97
N LEU A 21 5.46 -2.35 -4.86
CA LEU A 21 4.05 -2.25 -5.20
C LEU A 21 3.51 -3.48 -5.94
N THR A 22 4.34 -4.09 -6.80
CA THR A 22 3.87 -5.19 -7.66
C THR A 22 3.95 -6.55 -6.98
N ILE A 23 4.88 -6.74 -6.03
CA ILE A 23 5.17 -8.05 -5.42
C ILE A 23 5.06 -7.99 -3.91
N PHE A 24 5.84 -7.13 -3.23
CA PHE A 24 5.94 -7.17 -1.78
C PHE A 24 4.66 -6.73 -1.06
N ASP A 25 4.06 -5.63 -1.49
CA ASP A 25 2.79 -5.10 -0.97
C ASP A 25 1.66 -6.14 -1.11
N PRO A 26 1.36 -6.68 -2.32
CA PRO A 26 0.27 -7.65 -2.47
C PRO A 26 0.54 -8.96 -1.74
N LEU A 27 1.80 -9.41 -1.68
CA LEU A 27 2.17 -10.60 -0.91
C LEU A 27 1.93 -10.40 0.59
N SER A 28 2.36 -9.26 1.14
CA SER A 28 2.15 -8.90 2.55
C SER A 28 0.65 -8.85 2.89
N MET A 29 -0.14 -8.18 2.04
CA MET A 29 -1.60 -8.09 2.18
C MET A 29 -2.29 -9.45 2.13
N LEU A 30 -1.84 -10.35 1.25
CA LEU A 30 -2.34 -11.72 1.16
C LEU A 30 -2.01 -12.54 2.41
N ILE A 31 -0.75 -12.52 2.85
CA ILE A 31 -0.32 -13.24 4.06
C ILE A 31 -1.12 -12.75 5.27
N HIS A 32 -1.27 -11.43 5.42
CA HIS A 32 -2.07 -10.85 6.51
C HIS A 32 -3.52 -11.34 6.46
N THR A 33 -4.15 -11.34 5.27
CA THR A 33 -5.54 -11.79 5.11
C THR A 33 -5.69 -13.29 5.40
N LEU A 34 -4.75 -14.13 4.99
CA LEU A 34 -4.73 -15.56 5.28
C LEU A 34 -4.53 -15.86 6.77
N LEU A 35 -3.65 -15.11 7.43
CA LEU A 35 -3.43 -15.24 8.88
C LEU A 35 -4.69 -14.83 9.66
N VAL A 36 -5.27 -13.67 9.34
CA VAL A 36 -6.49 -13.18 10.00
C VAL A 36 -7.66 -14.14 9.78
N SER A 37 -7.86 -14.64 8.56
CA SER A 37 -8.95 -15.59 8.26
C SER A 37 -8.76 -16.96 8.91
N SER A 38 -7.53 -17.47 9.00
CA SER A 38 -7.25 -18.74 9.68
C SER A 38 -7.41 -18.64 11.20
N LEU A 39 -7.02 -17.53 11.81
CA LEU A 39 -7.20 -17.26 13.24
C LEU A 39 -8.67 -16.95 13.59
N ALA A 40 -9.43 -16.32 12.70
CA ALA A 40 -10.83 -15.99 12.92
C ALA A 40 -11.80 -17.15 12.62
N LYS A 41 -11.37 -18.17 11.87
CA LYS A 41 -12.17 -19.36 11.54
C LYS A 41 -12.93 -19.99 12.73
N PRO A 42 -12.30 -20.21 13.90
CA PRO A 42 -12.99 -20.78 15.06
C PRO A 42 -14.01 -19.83 15.71
N TYR A 43 -13.92 -18.52 15.48
CA TYR A 43 -14.76 -17.51 16.13
C TYR A 43 -15.96 -17.06 15.27
N PHE A 44 -16.02 -17.45 13.98
CA PHE A 44 -17.12 -17.08 13.09
C PHE A 44 -18.48 -17.64 13.50
N THR A 45 -18.52 -18.76 14.22
CA THR A 45 -19.77 -19.37 14.71
C THR A 45 -20.37 -18.59 15.88
N THR A 46 -19.56 -17.80 16.60
CA THR A 46 -19.97 -17.14 17.85
C THR A 46 -20.28 -15.65 17.64
N HIS A 47 -19.60 -14.96 16.72
CA HIS A 47 -19.72 -13.51 16.54
C HIS A 47 -19.96 -13.10 15.08
N LYS A 48 -21.24 -12.87 14.71
CA LYS A 48 -21.65 -12.39 13.37
C LYS A 48 -20.96 -11.08 12.97
N ASN A 49 -20.67 -10.19 13.93
CA ASN A 49 -19.99 -8.90 13.70
C ASN A 49 -18.55 -9.08 13.18
N LEU A 50 -17.88 -10.15 13.60
CA LEU A 50 -16.50 -10.46 13.22
C LEU A 50 -16.42 -10.90 11.75
N PHE A 51 -17.47 -11.60 11.27
CA PHE A 51 -17.62 -11.95 9.86
C PHE A 51 -17.76 -10.70 8.98
N TYR A 52 -18.64 -9.75 9.34
CA TYR A 52 -18.80 -8.51 8.58
C TYR A 52 -17.51 -7.68 8.52
N LEU A 53 -16.79 -7.57 9.64
CA LEU A 53 -15.50 -6.87 9.70
C LEU A 53 -14.50 -7.50 8.72
N ILE A 54 -14.31 -8.82 8.77
CA ILE A 54 -13.35 -9.52 7.90
C ILE A 54 -13.78 -9.45 6.44
N PHE A 55 -15.07 -9.55 6.14
CA PHE A 55 -15.60 -9.46 4.78
C PHE A 55 -15.37 -8.08 4.17
N ILE A 56 -15.74 -7.01 4.90
CA ILE A 56 -15.51 -5.63 4.47
C ILE A 56 -14.01 -5.37 4.30
N ASN A 57 -13.20 -5.74 5.29
CA ASN A 57 -11.75 -5.57 5.24
C ASN A 57 -11.14 -6.34 4.05
N GLY A 58 -11.60 -7.56 3.78
CA GLY A 58 -11.17 -8.35 2.63
C GLY A 58 -11.46 -7.68 1.29
N ILE A 59 -12.64 -7.08 1.11
CA ILE A 59 -12.99 -6.34 -0.12
C ILE A 59 -12.04 -5.15 -0.32
N PHE A 60 -11.82 -4.34 0.72
CA PHE A 60 -10.90 -3.22 0.64
C PHE A 60 -9.46 -3.66 0.38
N ASN A 61 -9.04 -4.78 0.96
CA ASN A 61 -7.71 -5.33 0.76
C ASN A 61 -7.50 -5.80 -0.68
N ILE A 62 -8.48 -6.51 -1.27
CA ILE A 62 -8.44 -6.90 -2.70
C ILE A 62 -8.39 -5.65 -3.61
N ALA A 63 -9.18 -4.62 -3.30
CA ALA A 63 -9.15 -3.36 -4.03
C ALA A 63 -7.77 -2.68 -3.93
N LEU A 64 -7.13 -2.70 -2.76
CA LEU A 64 -5.78 -2.16 -2.58
C LEU A 64 -4.71 -2.99 -3.29
N ILE A 65 -4.78 -4.32 -3.24
CA ILE A 65 -3.88 -5.23 -3.95
C ILE A 65 -3.91 -4.91 -5.45
N THR A 66 -5.11 -4.86 -6.03
CA THR A 66 -5.28 -4.59 -7.46
C THR A 66 -4.80 -3.17 -7.83
N TYR A 67 -5.09 -2.18 -6.99
CA TYR A 67 -4.62 -0.80 -7.21
C TYR A 67 -3.11 -0.65 -7.05
N SER A 68 -2.49 -1.40 -6.14
CA SER A 68 -1.03 -1.45 -5.96
C SER A 68 -0.33 -2.02 -7.18
N ILE A 69 -0.79 -3.18 -7.67
CA ILE A 69 -0.27 -3.82 -8.88
C ILE A 69 -0.44 -2.90 -10.09
N TYR A 70 -1.62 -2.29 -10.26
CA TYR A 70 -1.88 -1.33 -11.33
C TYR A 70 -0.91 -0.15 -11.28
N THR A 71 -0.70 0.41 -10.10
CA THR A 71 0.24 1.51 -9.86
C THR A 71 1.68 1.10 -10.20
N GLY A 72 2.11 -0.07 -9.74
CA GLY A 72 3.43 -0.62 -10.03
C GLY A 72 3.66 -0.80 -11.54
N ILE A 73 2.67 -1.34 -12.26
CA ILE A 73 2.73 -1.52 -13.73
C ILE A 73 2.75 -0.16 -14.44
N CYS A 74 1.93 0.80 -14.03
CA CYS A 74 1.94 2.15 -14.63
C CYS A 74 3.29 2.84 -14.49
N LEU A 75 3.94 2.69 -13.32
CA LEU A 75 5.29 3.20 -13.11
C LEU A 75 6.32 2.43 -13.95
N TRP A 76 6.18 1.11 -14.06
CA TRP A 76 7.09 0.30 -14.87
C TRP A 76 7.03 0.63 -16.36
N ARG A 77 5.82 0.92 -16.86
CA ARG A 77 5.54 1.31 -18.25
C ARG A 77 5.77 2.79 -18.55
N LEU A 78 6.27 3.57 -17.59
CA LEU A 78 6.52 5.01 -17.75
C LEU A 78 5.29 5.79 -18.24
N TYR A 79 4.09 5.40 -17.77
CA TYR A 79 2.84 5.98 -18.26
C TYR A 79 2.72 7.49 -17.91
N LYS A 80 2.06 8.27 -18.79
CA LYS A 80 1.81 9.69 -18.55
C LYS A 80 0.98 9.87 -17.27
N GLY A 81 1.57 10.50 -16.26
CA GLY A 81 0.92 10.70 -14.96
C GLY A 81 1.00 9.51 -13.98
N ALA A 82 1.84 8.50 -14.23
CA ALA A 82 2.04 7.36 -13.32
C ALA A 82 2.41 7.80 -11.89
N VAL A 83 3.19 8.86 -11.74
CA VAL A 83 3.55 9.46 -10.44
C VAL A 83 2.31 9.98 -9.71
N GLY A 84 1.34 10.56 -10.44
CA GLY A 84 0.08 11.03 -9.87
C GLY A 84 -0.80 9.88 -9.38
N ILE A 85 -0.86 8.78 -10.13
CA ILE A 85 -1.56 7.55 -9.74
C ILE A 85 -0.92 6.97 -8.47
N ALA A 86 0.42 6.89 -8.43
CA ALA A 86 1.15 6.36 -7.28
C ALA A 86 0.99 7.21 -6.02
N LYS A 87 1.01 8.53 -6.15
CA LYS A 87 0.69 9.44 -5.04
C LYS A 87 -0.70 9.20 -4.47
N LYS A 88 -1.71 9.05 -5.34
CA LYS A 88 -3.07 8.71 -4.91
C LYS A 88 -3.11 7.37 -4.19
N TYR A 89 -2.42 6.34 -4.70
CA TYR A 89 -2.31 5.04 -4.02
C TYR A 89 -1.77 5.18 -2.60
N PHE A 90 -0.65 5.89 -2.40
CA PHE A 90 -0.10 6.06 -1.05
C PHE A 90 -1.02 6.85 -0.12
N ILE A 91 -1.77 7.83 -0.64
CA ILE A 91 -2.81 8.53 0.15
C ILE A 91 -3.92 7.55 0.56
N PHE A 92 -4.41 6.72 -0.37
CA PHE A 92 -5.41 5.69 -0.04
C PHE A 92 -4.87 4.67 0.98
N LEU A 93 -3.63 4.23 0.84
CA LEU A 93 -2.98 3.31 1.78
C LEU A 93 -2.86 3.91 3.18
N PHE A 94 -2.56 5.21 3.27
CA PHE A 94 -2.51 5.95 4.53
C PHE A 94 -3.88 5.99 5.22
N PHE A 95 -4.93 6.39 4.50
CA PHE A 95 -6.29 6.43 5.05
C PHE A 95 -6.81 5.02 5.40
N TYR A 96 -6.52 4.02 4.58
CA TYR A 96 -6.86 2.65 4.88
C TYR A 96 -6.17 2.15 6.16
N SER A 97 -4.89 2.46 6.35
CA SER A 97 -4.16 2.11 7.57
C SER A 97 -4.76 2.77 8.81
N LEU A 98 -5.19 4.04 8.68
CA LEU A 98 -5.89 4.75 9.74
C LEU A 98 -7.23 4.09 10.07
N ILE A 99 -8.08 3.86 9.06
CA ILE A 99 -9.40 3.23 9.21
C ILE A 99 -9.25 1.82 9.80
N GLY A 100 -8.30 1.02 9.30
CA GLY A 100 -8.00 -0.32 9.78
C GLY A 100 -7.56 -0.36 11.25
N ALA A 101 -6.92 0.70 11.75
CA ALA A 101 -6.57 0.81 13.16
C ALA A 101 -7.82 0.98 14.05
N PHE A 102 -8.83 1.73 13.56
CA PHE A 102 -10.07 2.01 14.29
C PHE A 102 -11.15 0.93 14.14
N LEU A 103 -11.16 0.15 13.05
CA LEU A 103 -12.17 -0.88 12.78
C LEU A 103 -12.36 -1.88 13.95
N PRO A 104 -11.30 -2.48 14.52
CA PRO A 104 -11.45 -3.44 15.62
C PRO A 104 -12.14 -2.84 16.86
N TYR A 105 -11.91 -1.55 17.14
CA TYR A 105 -12.54 -0.85 18.25
C TYR A 105 -14.02 -0.57 17.99
N LEU A 106 -14.37 -0.19 16.75
CA LEU A 106 -15.77 0.05 16.37
C LEU A 106 -16.64 -1.21 16.46
N PHE A 107 -16.07 -2.38 16.21
CA PHE A 107 -16.77 -3.66 16.28
C PHE A 107 -16.58 -4.41 17.60
N GLY A 108 -15.83 -3.85 18.56
CA GLY A 108 -15.61 -4.44 19.89
C GLY A 108 -14.75 -5.71 19.90
N VAL A 109 -13.90 -5.90 18.89
CA VAL A 109 -13.08 -7.12 18.69
C VAL A 109 -11.60 -6.87 19.03
N SER A 110 -11.32 -6.08 20.07
CA SER A 110 -9.95 -5.72 20.43
C SER A 110 -9.27 -6.80 21.29
N GLU A 111 -9.03 -7.98 20.74
CA GLU A 111 -8.23 -9.03 21.44
C GLU A 111 -6.73 -8.87 21.23
N THR A 112 -6.32 -8.18 20.16
CA THR A 112 -4.90 -7.91 19.89
C THR A 112 -4.39 -6.76 20.76
N SER A 113 -3.16 -6.88 21.27
CA SER A 113 -2.51 -5.82 22.04
C SER A 113 -2.59 -4.48 21.29
N PHE A 114 -3.30 -3.51 21.87
CA PHE A 114 -3.48 -2.13 21.38
C PHE A 114 -2.17 -1.54 20.82
N ILE A 115 -1.07 -1.74 21.55
CA ILE A 115 0.28 -1.28 21.21
C ILE A 115 0.78 -1.89 19.90
N LYS A 116 0.56 -3.20 19.66
CA LYS A 116 0.98 -3.87 18.41
C LYS A 116 0.20 -3.34 17.22
N ASN A 117 -1.11 -3.11 17.38
CA ASN A 117 -1.95 -2.57 16.32
C ASN A 117 -1.49 -1.16 15.91
N ILE A 118 -1.28 -0.28 16.89
CA ILE A 118 -0.78 1.08 16.66
C ILE A 118 0.60 1.07 16.02
N PHE A 119 1.50 0.21 16.48
CA PHE A 119 2.84 0.13 15.91
C PHE A 119 2.81 -0.26 14.44
N ASN A 120 2.01 -1.27 14.07
CA ASN A 120 1.81 -1.67 12.68
C ASN A 120 1.17 -0.55 11.84
N THR A 121 0.18 0.16 12.40
CA THR A 121 -0.43 1.32 11.72
C THR A 121 0.59 2.42 11.46
N ILE A 122 1.39 2.78 12.47
CA ILE A 122 2.44 3.81 12.34
C ILE A 122 3.48 3.39 11.30
N LEU A 123 3.90 2.12 11.30
CA LEU A 123 4.83 1.59 10.29
C LEU A 123 4.26 1.70 8.87
N ASN A 124 3.01 1.28 8.66
CA ASN A 124 2.35 1.36 7.35
C ASN A 124 2.17 2.82 6.89
N MET A 125 1.79 3.71 7.80
CA MET A 125 1.69 5.15 7.51
C MET A 125 3.05 5.75 7.18
N GLY A 126 4.09 5.41 7.95
CA GLY A 126 5.47 5.83 7.71
C GLY A 126 5.97 5.37 6.35
N TYR A 127 5.75 4.10 6.00
CA TYR A 127 6.04 3.55 4.67
C TYR A 127 5.35 4.35 3.55
N ALA A 128 4.05 4.62 3.70
CA ALA A 128 3.29 5.38 2.71
C ALA A 128 3.83 6.82 2.55
N VAL A 129 4.15 7.48 3.67
CA VAL A 129 4.69 8.85 3.67
C VAL A 129 6.08 8.91 3.05
N ILE A 130 6.98 7.99 3.42
CA ILE A 130 8.35 7.94 2.88
C ILE A 130 8.31 7.83 1.35
N TRP A 131 7.49 6.93 0.81
CA TRP A 131 7.39 6.76 -0.63
C TRP A 131 6.66 7.90 -1.33
N TYR A 132 5.64 8.48 -0.70
CA TYR A 132 4.97 9.68 -1.21
C TYR A 132 5.94 10.86 -1.33
N VAL A 133 6.76 11.10 -0.31
CA VAL A 133 7.79 12.14 -0.30
C VAL A 133 8.86 11.84 -1.34
N TYR A 134 9.32 10.59 -1.44
CA TYR A 134 10.29 10.16 -2.45
C TYR A 134 9.77 10.44 -3.87
N LEU A 135 8.53 10.09 -4.20
CA LEU A 135 7.91 10.37 -5.50
C LEU A 135 7.69 11.87 -5.77
N SER A 136 7.58 12.68 -4.71
CA SER A 136 7.37 14.12 -4.82
C SER A 136 8.66 14.92 -4.98
N VAL A 137 9.73 14.51 -4.30
CA VAL A 137 10.99 15.27 -4.22
C VAL A 137 12.07 14.72 -5.16
N SER A 138 12.02 13.44 -5.53
CA SER A 138 13.09 12.81 -6.30
C SER A 138 13.26 13.43 -7.69
N LYS A 139 14.40 14.11 -7.89
CA LYS A 139 14.85 14.64 -9.19
C LYS A 139 14.90 13.55 -10.27
N ARG A 140 15.18 12.30 -9.89
CA ARG A 140 15.20 11.14 -10.78
C ARG A 140 13.81 10.82 -11.33
N VAL A 141 12.81 10.79 -10.45
CA VAL A 141 11.40 10.59 -10.85
C VAL A 141 11.00 11.73 -11.79
N LYS A 142 11.28 12.98 -11.41
CA LYS A 142 10.95 14.13 -12.25
C LYS A 142 11.59 14.01 -13.64
N ASN A 143 12.90 13.81 -13.73
CA ASN A 143 13.59 13.69 -15.01
C ASN A 143 13.11 12.50 -15.86
N THR A 144 12.80 11.35 -15.23
CA THR A 144 12.33 10.17 -15.97
C THR A 144 10.93 10.36 -16.55
N TYR A 145 10.02 11.06 -15.86
CA TYR A 145 8.64 11.25 -16.33
C TYR A 145 8.40 12.58 -17.04
N GLU A 146 9.27 13.58 -16.87
CA GLU A 146 9.21 14.87 -17.57
C GLU A 146 9.58 14.71 -19.06
N VAL A 147 10.44 13.75 -19.40
CA VAL A 147 10.74 13.35 -20.80
C VAL A 147 9.52 12.77 -21.52
N TYR A 148 8.58 12.16 -20.79
CA TYR A 148 7.37 11.52 -21.34
C TYR A 148 6.10 12.37 -21.14
N ARG A 149 6.21 13.60 -20.63
CA ARG A 149 5.08 14.50 -20.39
C ARG A 149 4.43 14.92 -21.70
#